data_AF-A0A1D2R085-F1
#
_entry.id   AF-A0A1D2R085-F1
#
_cell.length_a   1.000
_cell.length_b   1.000
_cell.length_c   1.000
_cell.angle_alpha   90.00
_cell.angle_beta   90.00
_cell.angle_gamma   90.00
#
_symmetry.space_group_name_H-M   'P 1'
#
loop_
_entity.id
_entity.type
_entity.pdbx_description
1 polymer ?
#
loop_
_entity_poly.entity_id
_entity_poly.type
_entity_poly.pdbx_seq_one_letter_code
_entity_poly.pdbx_strand_id
1 'polypeptide(L)' 'MTPKTKKEYYLPSVGKCFDQLGGKLAPLLFERLIEMEWVKPKEGRKTVFEVTEKGRKRFKEVFGIDIELIK' A
#
# COMPACT_ATOMS: atom_id res chain seq x y z
N MET A 1 15.92 -27.89 -17.49
CA MET A 1 16.45 -26.50 -17.54
C MET A 1 15.70 -25.70 -18.60
N THR A 2 15.24 -24.53 -18.20
CA THR A 2 14.54 -23.43 -18.91
C THR A 2 15.32 -22.92 -20.15
N PRO A 3 14.74 -22.18 -21.12
CA PRO A 3 13.92 -20.97 -20.86
C PRO A 3 12.73 -20.68 -21.79
N LYS A 4 11.68 -20.06 -21.21
CA LYS A 4 10.57 -19.43 -21.95
C LYS A 4 10.85 -17.93 -22.06
N THR A 5 10.78 -17.45 -23.30
CA THR A 5 11.11 -16.11 -23.80
C THR A 5 10.16 -15.00 -23.29
N LYS A 6 10.72 -13.81 -23.07
CA LYS A 6 10.04 -12.57 -22.63
C LYS A 6 8.81 -12.26 -23.48
N LYS A 7 7.68 -11.96 -22.83
CA LYS A 7 6.53 -11.30 -23.47
C LYS A 7 6.59 -9.80 -23.18
N GLU A 8 6.58 -9.02 -24.24
CA GLU A 8 6.48 -7.56 -24.23
C GLU A 8 5.02 -7.17 -23.97
N TYR A 9 4.78 -6.32 -22.97
CA TYR A 9 3.42 -5.93 -22.57
C TYR A 9 3.11 -4.52 -23.08
N TYR A 10 2.18 -4.45 -24.04
CA TYR A 10 1.50 -3.21 -24.43
C TYR A 10 0.51 -2.80 -23.32
N LEU A 11 0.65 -1.59 -22.79
CA LEU A 11 -0.25 -1.05 -21.74
C LEU A 11 -1.13 0.06 -22.34
N PRO A 12 -2.36 -0.24 -22.79
CA PRO A 12 -3.29 0.80 -23.19
C PRO A 12 -4.14 1.27 -21.99
N SER A 13 -4.10 2.59 -21.79
CA SER A 13 -5.18 3.48 -21.33
C SER A 13 -6.14 2.99 -20.23
N VAL A 14 -5.94 3.56 -19.03
CA VAL A 14 -6.95 3.78 -17.97
C VAL A 14 -7.61 2.52 -17.37
N GLY A 15 -6.79 1.74 -16.64
CA GLY A 15 -7.09 1.42 -15.23
C GLY A 15 -8.20 0.45 -14.85
N LYS A 16 -8.43 -0.65 -15.59
CA LYS A 16 -9.17 -1.82 -15.06
C LYS A 16 -8.35 -2.58 -13.99
N CYS A 17 -8.09 -1.99 -12.82
CA CYS A 17 -7.10 -2.50 -11.84
C CYS A 17 -7.65 -2.90 -10.45
N PHE A 18 -8.93 -3.28 -10.32
CA PHE A 18 -9.50 -3.66 -9.01
C PHE A 18 -9.94 -5.13 -8.86
N ASP A 19 -9.67 -6.00 -9.84
CA ASP A 19 -9.96 -7.45 -9.72
C ASP A 19 -8.72 -8.32 -9.39
N GLN A 20 -7.53 -7.72 -9.32
CA GLN A 20 -6.28 -8.40 -8.99
C GLN A 20 -5.93 -8.27 -7.49
N LEU A 21 -4.78 -8.84 -7.07
CA LEU A 21 -4.30 -8.87 -5.69
C LEU A 21 -4.51 -7.54 -4.94
N GLY A 22 -4.30 -6.40 -5.58
CA GLY A 22 -4.54 -5.08 -4.98
C GLY A 22 -5.98 -4.86 -4.47
N GLY A 23 -7.01 -5.32 -5.18
CA GLY A 23 -8.41 -5.14 -4.76
C GLY A 23 -8.81 -5.98 -3.55
N LYS A 24 -8.20 -7.16 -3.36
CA LYS A 24 -8.52 -8.09 -2.24
C LYS A 24 -7.55 -7.97 -1.07
N LEU A 25 -6.26 -7.76 -1.36
CA LEU A 25 -5.21 -7.64 -0.36
C LEU A 25 -5.19 -6.27 0.29
N ALA A 26 -5.46 -5.19 -0.46
CA ALA A 26 -5.35 -3.85 0.11
C ALA A 26 -6.30 -3.63 1.29
N PRO A 27 -7.59 -4.06 1.27
CA PRO A 27 -8.47 -3.95 2.43
C PRO A 27 -7.92 -4.69 3.66
N LEU A 28 -7.49 -5.94 3.49
CA LEU A 28 -6.93 -6.76 4.57
C LEU A 28 -5.65 -6.17 5.15
N LEU A 29 -4.76 -5.69 4.28
CA LEU A 29 -3.53 -5.02 4.70
C LEU A 29 -3.85 -3.72 5.44
N PHE A 30 -4.80 -2.95 4.95
CA PHE A 30 -5.20 -1.68 5.54
C PHE A 30 -5.84 -1.85 6.91
N GLU A 31 -6.76 -2.81 7.06
CA GLU A 31 -7.32 -3.21 8.36
C GLU A 31 -6.20 -3.57 9.33
N ARG A 32 -5.24 -4.38 8.89
CA ARG A 32 -4.10 -4.76 9.73
C ARG A 32 -3.24 -3.56 10.14
N LEU A 33 -3.02 -2.60 9.24
CA LEU A 33 -2.28 -1.37 9.57
C LEU A 33 -3.02 -0.51 10.60
N ILE A 34 -4.36 -0.49 10.58
CA ILE A 34 -5.18 0.18 11.60
C ILE A 34 -5.06 -0.57 12.94
N GLU A 35 -5.23 -1.89 12.95
CA GLU A 35 -5.12 -2.73 14.17
C GLU A 35 -3.75 -2.60 14.84
N MET A 36 -2.68 -2.50 14.05
CA MET A 36 -1.32 -2.29 14.57
C MET A 36 -1.06 -0.84 15.01
N GLU A 37 -2.01 0.06 14.79
CA GLU A 37 -1.93 1.51 15.04
C GLU A 37 -0.83 2.20 14.23
N TRP A 38 -0.53 1.70 13.02
CA TRP A 38 0.43 2.34 12.11
C TRP A 38 -0.24 3.49 11.35
N VAL A 39 -1.53 3.36 11.10
CA VAL A 39 -2.38 4.42 10.52
C VAL A 39 -3.61 4.62 11.39
N LYS A 40 -4.12 5.85 11.41
CA LYS A 40 -5.36 6.20 12.14
C LYS A 40 -6.20 7.17 11.32
N PRO A 41 -7.53 7.20 11.50
CA PRO A 41 -8.34 8.26 10.91
C PRO A 41 -7.89 9.61 11.46
N LYS A 42 -7.81 10.61 10.58
CA LYS A 42 -7.51 11.98 10.97
C LYS A 42 -8.68 12.53 11.76
N GLU A 43 -8.39 13.27 12.81
CA GLU A 43 -9.42 13.84 13.68
C GLU A 43 -10.43 14.69 12.87
N GLY A 44 -11.72 14.44 13.08
CA GLY A 44 -12.81 15.08 12.34
C GLY A 44 -13.01 14.61 10.90
N ARG A 45 -12.24 13.62 10.39
CA ARG A 45 -12.38 13.10 9.01
C ARG A 45 -12.39 11.58 8.96
N LYS A 46 -13.53 10.99 8.61
CA LYS A 46 -13.70 9.52 8.55
C LYS A 46 -13.03 8.85 7.35
N THR A 47 -12.74 9.59 6.29
CA THR A 47 -12.19 9.06 5.03
C THR A 47 -10.72 9.44 4.80
N VAL A 48 -10.13 10.21 5.71
CA VAL A 48 -8.74 10.65 5.63
C VAL A 48 -7.97 9.96 6.74
N PHE A 49 -6.89 9.30 6.39
CA PHE A 49 -6.03 8.60 7.33
C PHE A 49 -4.66 9.27 7.38
N GLU A 50 -4.04 9.24 8.54
CA GLU A 50 -2.68 9.70 8.76
C GLU A 50 -1.81 8.57 9.32
N VAL A 51 -0.53 8.60 8.98
CA VAL A 51 0.47 7.68 9.53
C VAL A 51 0.86 8.16 10.92
N THR A 52 0.73 7.29 11.92
CA THR A 52 1.12 7.59 13.30
C THR A 52 2.64 7.64 13.44
N GLU A 53 3.16 8.20 14.53
CA GLU A 53 4.61 8.14 14.81
C GLU A 53 5.13 6.70 14.90
N LYS A 54 4.33 5.80 15.48
CA LYS A 54 4.61 4.36 15.52
C LYS A 54 4.68 3.79 14.10
N GLY A 55 3.72 4.13 13.25
CA GLY A 55 3.68 3.73 11.85
C GLY A 55 4.92 4.19 11.09
N ARG A 56 5.34 5.46 11.22
CA ARG A 56 6.54 6.00 10.55
C ARG A 56 7.79 5.19 10.88
N LYS A 57 8.03 4.89 12.16
CA LYS A 57 9.16 4.07 12.60
C LYS A 57 9.08 2.66 12.03
N ARG A 58 7.90 2.02 12.13
CA ARG A 58 7.74 0.63 11.69
C ARG A 58 7.76 0.45 10.17
N PHE A 59 7.25 1.39 9.39
CA PHE A 59 7.38 1.39 7.93
C PHE A 59 8.85 1.43 7.50
N LYS A 60 9.66 2.24 8.18
CA LYS A 60 11.11 2.31 7.94
C LYS A 60 11.84 1.03 8.36
N GLU A 61 11.52 0.49 9.54
CA GLU A 61 12.17 -0.72 10.09
C GLU A 61 11.82 -1.99 9.30
N VAL A 62 10.54 -2.19 8.98
CA VAL A 62 10.04 -3.45 8.40
C VAL A 62 10.12 -3.45 6.89
N PHE A 63 9.83 -2.30 6.26
CA PHE A 63 9.71 -2.21 4.80
C PHE A 63 10.77 -1.31 4.16
N GLY A 64 11.62 -0.63 4.95
CA GLY A 64 12.59 0.33 4.41
C GLY A 64 11.94 1.58 3.82
N ILE A 65 10.66 1.84 4.13
CA ILE A 65 9.90 2.95 3.57
C ILE A 65 10.03 4.17 4.49
N ASP A 66 10.65 5.24 3.99
CA ASP A 66 10.73 6.51 4.70
C ASP A 66 9.54 7.40 4.34
N ILE A 67 8.61 7.54 5.29
CA ILE A 67 7.36 8.29 5.13
C ILE A 67 7.63 9.81 5.04
N GLU A 68 8.78 10.29 5.52
CA GLU A 68 9.17 11.71 5.44
C GLU A 68 9.43 12.17 3.98
N LEU A 69 9.52 11.22 3.04
CA LEU A 69 9.69 11.52 1.61
C LEU A 69 8.37 11.83 0.90
N ILE A 70 7.22 11.60 1.54
CA ILE A 70 5.90 11.92 1.00
C ILE A 70 5.61 13.39 1.30
N LYS A 71 5.72 14.24 0.27
CA LYS A 71 5.33 15.66 0.28
C LYS A 71 3.86 15.84 -0.09
#